data_AF-X1S6G9-F1
#
_entry.id   AF-X1S6G9-F1
#
_cell.length_a   1.000
_cell.length_b   1.000
_cell.length_c   1.000
_cell.angle_alpha   90.00
_cell.angle_beta   90.00
_cell.angle_gamma   90.00
#
_symmetry.space_group_name_H-M   'P 1'
#
loop_
_entity.id
_entity.type
_entity.pdbx_description
1 polymer ?
#
loop_
_entity_poly.entity_id
_entity_poly.type
_entity_poly.pdbx_seq_one_letter_code
_entity_poly.pdbx_strand_id
1 'polypeptide(L)'
;MGSWLDKPEGGGSIEKGYTGGCGILKVLSIRELIANFIGWGVLGLAVCGVLASRVTPYIFIPAVLGLAVPYFYTRGKFSVYHETALASGVVLAAVVGMFAVNPNPAWWQGVIVTLPTAIILSYLGLAFDEYGDAHSNLKKGVKSLAYKVWETKFDLALYILAWLLMVYVF
;
A
#
# COMPACT_ATOMS: atom_id res chain seq x y z
N MET A 1 28.84 9.33 -10.54
CA MET A 1 27.64 8.51 -10.81
C MET A 1 27.78 7.23 -10.01
N GLY A 2 27.24 7.19 -8.79
CA GLY A 2 27.27 5.99 -7.93
C GLY A 2 26.12 5.06 -8.29
N SER A 3 26.40 3.76 -8.41
CA SER A 3 25.38 2.75 -8.68
C SER A 3 24.41 2.67 -7.50
N TRP A 4 23.11 2.76 -7.76
CA TRP A 4 22.00 2.69 -6.81
C TRP A 4 21.81 1.31 -6.13
N LEU A 5 22.89 0.54 -5.95
CA LEU A 5 22.88 -0.81 -5.41
C LEU A 5 23.88 -0.97 -4.26
N ASP A 6 24.03 0.07 -3.43
CA ASP A 6 24.71 -0.08 -2.15
C ASP A 6 23.90 -1.07 -1.30
N LYS A 7 24.53 -2.22 -1.03
CA LYS A 7 24.01 -3.27 -0.17
C LYS A 7 23.67 -2.67 1.20
N PRO A 8 22.47 -2.87 1.76
CA PRO A 8 22.26 -2.54 3.16
C PRO A 8 23.04 -3.56 3.99
N GLU A 9 24.19 -3.14 4.51
CA GLU A 9 24.88 -3.83 5.60
C GLU A 9 23.95 -3.84 6.82
N GLY A 10 23.59 -5.05 7.27
CA GLY A 10 23.01 -5.32 8.59
C GLY A 10 21.79 -4.48 8.97
N GLY A 11 20.60 -4.82 8.49
CA GLY A 11 19.37 -4.13 8.91
C GLY A 11 18.09 -4.82 8.49
N GLY A 12 17.95 -6.10 8.80
CA GLY A 12 16.68 -6.82 8.69
C GLY A 12 15.73 -6.40 9.82
N SER A 13 14.45 -6.27 9.48
CA SER A 13 13.34 -6.19 10.45
C SER A 13 13.39 -7.42 11.37
N ILE A 14 13.35 -7.20 12.68
CA ILE A 14 13.34 -8.29 13.68
C ILE A 14 11.95 -8.98 13.67
N GLU A 15 10.88 -8.24 13.40
CA GLU A 15 9.50 -8.76 13.37
C GLU A 15 9.17 -9.53 12.08
N LYS A 16 9.83 -9.23 10.95
CA LYS A 16 9.65 -9.95 9.67
C LYS A 16 10.60 -11.14 9.53
N GLY A 17 10.88 -11.80 10.65
CA GLY A 17 11.76 -12.98 10.75
C GLY A 17 11.33 -14.15 9.86
N TYR A 18 10.05 -14.28 9.52
CA TYR A 18 9.56 -15.32 8.59
C TYR A 18 10.04 -15.14 7.15
N THR A 19 10.54 -13.95 6.78
CA THR A 19 11.28 -13.71 5.53
C THR A 19 12.78 -13.48 5.76
N GLY A 20 13.27 -13.56 6.99
CA GLY A 20 14.68 -13.33 7.35
C GLY A 20 15.19 -11.92 7.03
N GLY A 21 14.30 -10.92 6.88
CA GLY A 21 14.69 -9.63 6.30
C GLY A 21 15.28 -9.77 4.89
N CYS A 22 14.99 -10.87 4.19
CA CYS A 22 15.38 -11.07 2.81
C CYS A 22 14.48 -10.22 1.94
N GLY A 23 14.98 -9.05 1.53
CA GLY A 23 14.40 -8.34 0.40
C GLY A 23 14.23 -9.33 -0.76
N ILE A 24 13.09 -9.27 -1.45
CA ILE A 24 12.69 -10.21 -2.52
C ILE A 24 13.82 -10.48 -3.53
N LEU A 25 14.72 -9.51 -3.74
CA LEU A 25 15.89 -9.60 -4.62
C LEU A 25 17.02 -10.52 -4.13
N LYS A 26 16.95 -11.02 -2.89
CA LYS A 26 17.83 -12.09 -2.39
C LYS A 26 17.36 -13.49 -2.84
N VAL A 27 16.11 -13.60 -3.28
CA VAL A 27 15.46 -14.85 -3.69
C VAL A 27 15.20 -14.86 -5.19
N LEU A 28 14.78 -13.73 -5.75
CA LEU A 28 14.47 -13.56 -7.17
C LEU A 28 15.46 -12.61 -7.84
N SER A 29 15.82 -12.91 -9.09
CA SER A 29 16.48 -11.95 -9.96
C SER A 29 15.55 -10.78 -10.30
N ILE A 30 16.13 -9.65 -10.71
CA ILE A 30 15.36 -8.49 -11.17
C ILE A 30 14.41 -8.87 -12.32
N ARG A 31 14.85 -9.76 -13.22
CA ARG A 31 14.03 -10.23 -14.35
C ARG A 31 12.81 -11.03 -13.87
N GLU A 32 12.99 -11.93 -12.91
CA GLU A 32 11.89 -12.71 -12.33
C GLU A 32 10.92 -11.82 -11.56
N LEU A 33 11.42 -10.82 -10.83
CA LEU A 33 10.57 -9.86 -10.14
C LEU A 33 9.71 -9.04 -11.12
N ILE A 34 10.31 -8.55 -12.21
CA ILE A 34 9.60 -7.82 -13.26
C ILE A 34 8.58 -8.72 -13.95
N ALA A 35 8.96 -9.95 -14.31
CA ALA A 35 8.06 -10.92 -14.92
C ALA A 35 6.88 -11.26 -14.00
N ASN A 36 7.13 -11.38 -12.69
CA ASN A 36 6.08 -11.61 -11.70
C ASN A 36 5.11 -10.43 -11.61
N PHE A 37 5.63 -9.20 -11.53
CA PHE A 37 4.81 -7.98 -11.50
C PHE A 37 3.95 -7.84 -12.76
N ILE A 38 4.55 -8.00 -13.95
CA ILE A 38 3.84 -7.95 -15.23
C ILE A 38 2.81 -9.08 -15.31
N GLY A 39 3.19 -10.30 -14.93
CA GLY A 39 2.31 -11.47 -14.97
C GLY A 39 1.05 -11.26 -14.16
N TRP A 40 1.18 -10.85 -12.88
CA TRP A 40 0.02 -10.56 -12.04
C TRP A 40 -0.78 -9.35 -12.53
N GLY A 41 -0.12 -8.31 -13.03
CA GLY A 41 -0.79 -7.16 -13.64
C GLY A 41 -1.65 -7.54 -14.84
N VAL A 42 -1.10 -8.33 -15.76
CA VAL A 42 -1.82 -8.83 -16.96
C VAL A 42 -2.97 -9.75 -16.56
N LEU A 43 -2.76 -10.68 -15.61
CA LEU A 43 -3.81 -11.58 -15.14
C LEU A 43 -4.98 -10.80 -14.51
N GLY A 44 -4.69 -9.79 -13.68
CA GLY A 44 -5.71 -8.91 -13.11
C GLY A 44 -6.48 -8.12 -14.18
N LEU A 45 -5.78 -7.57 -15.16
CA LEU A 45 -6.41 -6.85 -16.28
C LEU A 45 -7.21 -7.77 -17.20
N ALA A 46 -6.82 -9.04 -17.36
CA ALA A 46 -7.59 -10.01 -18.13
C ALA A 46 -8.97 -10.27 -17.50
N VAL A 47 -9.02 -10.40 -16.17
CA VAL A 47 -10.29 -10.48 -15.42
C VAL A 47 -11.13 -9.22 -15.65
N CYS A 48 -10.50 -8.04 -15.59
CA CYS A 48 -11.18 -6.77 -15.90
C CYS A 48 -11.69 -6.74 -17.34
N GLY A 49 -10.98 -7.33 -18.30
CA GLY A 49 -11.40 -7.44 -19.70
C GLY A 49 -12.65 -8.30 -19.89
N VAL A 50 -12.74 -9.42 -19.16
CA VAL A 50 -13.96 -10.22 -19.13
C VAL A 50 -15.12 -9.39 -18.57
N LEU A 51 -14.94 -8.73 -17.43
CA LEU A 51 -15.98 -7.88 -16.83
C LEU A 51 -16.36 -6.69 -17.71
N ALA A 52 -15.40 -6.09 -18.41
CA ALA A 52 -15.62 -4.99 -19.34
C ALA A 52 -16.55 -5.37 -20.49
N SER A 53 -16.42 -6.61 -20.99
CA SER A 53 -17.28 -7.14 -22.05
C SER A 53 -18.70 -7.48 -21.58
N ARG A 54 -18.91 -7.64 -20.27
CA ARG A 54 -20.18 -8.12 -19.69
C ARG A 54 -20.96 -7.04 -18.94
N VAL A 55 -20.27 -6.06 -18.37
CA VAL A 55 -20.85 -5.04 -17.50
C VAL A 55 -20.55 -3.66 -18.04
N THR A 56 -19.27 -3.23 -18.01
CA THR A 56 -18.89 -1.90 -18.47
C THR A 56 -17.38 -1.76 -18.72
N PRO A 57 -16.95 -1.09 -19.81
CA PRO A 57 -15.54 -0.81 -20.03
C PRO A 57 -14.95 0.16 -18.99
N TYR A 58 -15.78 0.91 -18.27
CA TYR A 58 -15.31 1.89 -17.28
C TYR A 58 -14.60 1.27 -16.07
N ILE A 59 -14.73 -0.05 -15.84
CA ILE A 59 -13.97 -0.78 -14.81
C ILE A 59 -12.44 -0.62 -14.99
N PHE A 60 -11.97 -0.41 -16.22
CA PHE A 60 -10.55 -0.21 -16.49
C PHE A 60 -9.99 1.08 -15.90
N ILE A 61 -10.81 2.12 -15.71
CA ILE A 61 -10.35 3.40 -15.16
C ILE A 61 -9.76 3.20 -13.75
N PRO A 62 -10.52 2.72 -12.75
CA PRO A 62 -9.97 2.49 -11.42
C PRO A 62 -8.95 1.34 -11.38
N ALA A 63 -9.08 0.32 -12.25
CA ALA A 63 -8.14 -0.80 -12.29
C ALA A 63 -6.74 -0.37 -12.75
N VAL A 64 -6.64 0.44 -13.81
CA VAL A 64 -5.36 0.95 -14.32
C VAL A 64 -4.75 1.95 -13.35
N LEU A 65 -5.57 2.82 -12.72
CA LEU A 65 -5.08 3.69 -11.64
C LEU A 65 -4.52 2.87 -10.47
N GLY A 66 -5.15 1.74 -10.14
CA GLY A 66 -4.68 0.82 -9.10
C GLY A 66 -3.29 0.25 -9.37
N LEU A 67 -2.89 0.06 -10.64
CA LEU A 67 -1.55 -0.41 -10.99
C LEU A 67 -0.44 0.60 -10.65
N ALA A 68 -0.76 1.89 -10.51
CA ALA A 68 0.20 2.91 -10.09
C ALA A 68 0.40 2.92 -8.57
N VAL A 69 -0.52 2.37 -7.78
CA VAL A 69 -0.47 2.39 -6.32
C VAL A 69 0.80 1.73 -5.77
N PRO A 70 1.23 0.53 -6.20
CA PRO A 70 2.47 -0.08 -5.71
C PRO A 70 3.70 0.82 -5.90
N TYR A 71 3.77 1.55 -7.02
CA TYR A 71 4.84 2.50 -7.28
C TYR A 71 4.79 3.68 -6.28
N PHE A 72 3.64 4.32 -6.13
CA PHE A 72 3.47 5.43 -5.19
C PHE A 72 3.61 5.01 -3.73
N TYR A 73 3.19 3.80 -3.38
CA TYR A 73 3.37 3.23 -2.05
C TYR A 73 4.85 3.01 -1.75
N THR A 74 5.60 2.40 -2.68
CA THR A 74 7.03 2.13 -2.52
C THR A 74 7.87 3.39 -2.51
N ARG A 75 7.60 4.34 -3.43
CA ARG A 75 8.26 5.67 -3.44
C ARG A 75 7.84 6.50 -2.22
N GLY A 76 6.58 6.36 -1.84
CA GLY A 76 5.95 7.02 -0.70
C GLY A 76 6.61 6.66 0.61
N LYS A 77 7.26 5.50 0.75
CA LYS A 77 8.03 5.14 1.96
C LYS A 77 9.04 6.22 2.37
N PHE A 78 9.58 6.98 1.42
CA PHE A 78 10.53 8.07 1.68
C PHE A 78 9.87 9.45 1.78
N SER A 79 8.54 9.47 1.94
CA SER A 79 7.70 10.65 2.02
C SER A 79 6.58 10.45 3.06
N VAL A 80 5.85 11.51 3.37
CA VAL A 80 4.70 11.49 4.30
C VAL A 80 3.41 10.98 3.67
N TYR A 81 3.42 10.69 2.37
CA TYR A 81 2.25 10.20 1.62
C TYR A 81 2.20 8.67 1.54
N HIS A 82 3.01 7.94 2.30
CA HIS A 82 3.11 6.48 2.25
C HIS A 82 1.76 5.80 2.55
N GLU A 83 1.15 6.20 3.66
CA GLU A 83 -0.13 5.70 4.16
C GLU A 83 -1.25 6.10 3.21
N THR A 84 -1.24 7.34 2.72
CA THR A 84 -2.24 7.83 1.75
C THR A 84 -2.17 7.05 0.43
N ALA A 85 -0.99 6.69 -0.04
CA ALA A 85 -0.84 5.87 -1.23
C ALA A 85 -1.48 4.49 -1.03
N LEU A 86 -1.25 3.84 0.12
CA LEU A 86 -1.91 2.56 0.43
C LEU A 86 -3.43 2.72 0.53
N ALA A 87 -3.90 3.77 1.21
CA ALA A 87 -5.32 4.07 1.37
C ALA A 87 -6.02 4.26 0.02
N SER A 88 -5.37 4.94 -0.93
CA SER A 88 -5.88 5.09 -2.29
C SER A 88 -6.06 3.74 -3.00
N GLY A 89 -5.20 2.76 -2.73
CA GLY A 89 -5.34 1.40 -3.27
C GLY A 89 -6.59 0.69 -2.77
N VAL A 90 -6.87 0.80 -1.47
CA VAL A 90 -8.09 0.23 -0.86
C VAL A 90 -9.34 0.84 -1.48
N VAL A 91 -9.37 2.17 -1.62
CA VAL A 91 -10.48 2.91 -2.24
C VAL A 91 -10.67 2.50 -3.71
N LEU A 92 -9.59 2.46 -4.49
CA LEU A 92 -9.66 2.08 -5.91
C LEU A 92 -10.14 0.64 -6.09
N ALA A 93 -9.71 -0.29 -5.23
CA ALA A 93 -10.19 -1.67 -5.24
C ALA A 93 -11.71 -1.77 -5.01
N ALA A 94 -12.25 -0.96 -4.10
CA ALA A 94 -13.68 -0.90 -3.87
C ALA A 94 -14.45 -0.35 -5.08
N VAL A 95 -13.93 0.71 -5.71
CA VAL A 95 -14.52 1.29 -6.92
C VAL A 95 -14.49 0.29 -8.09
N VAL A 96 -13.40 -0.48 -8.26
CA VAL A 96 -13.34 -1.61 -9.20
C VAL A 96 -14.46 -2.62 -8.90
N GLY A 97 -14.63 -3.01 -7.64
CA GLY A 97 -15.69 -3.94 -7.21
C GLY A 97 -17.11 -3.43 -7.53
N MET A 98 -17.36 -2.13 -7.38
CA MET A 98 -18.65 -1.54 -7.75
C MET A 98 -18.91 -1.61 -9.27
N PHE A 99 -17.91 -1.27 -10.08
CA PHE A 99 -18.01 -1.36 -11.54
C PHE A 99 -18.08 -2.81 -12.04
N ALA A 100 -17.64 -3.79 -11.25
CA ALA A 100 -17.74 -5.22 -11.58
C ALA A 100 -19.18 -5.74 -11.58
N VAL A 101 -20.12 -5.05 -10.91
CA VAL A 101 -21.52 -5.49 -10.77
C VAL A 101 -22.55 -4.49 -11.28
N ASN A 102 -22.15 -3.23 -11.49
CA ASN A 102 -23.04 -2.17 -11.98
C ASN A 102 -22.30 -1.32 -13.04
N PRO A 103 -22.88 -1.09 -14.22
CA PRO A 103 -22.26 -0.27 -15.27
C PRO A 103 -22.17 1.22 -14.95
N ASN A 104 -23.04 1.73 -14.08
CA ASN A 104 -23.10 3.12 -13.66
C ASN A 104 -23.30 3.22 -12.13
N PRO A 105 -22.32 2.75 -11.34
CA PRO A 105 -22.39 2.81 -9.90
C PRO A 105 -22.25 4.26 -9.43
N ALA A 106 -22.89 4.60 -8.31
CA ALA A 106 -22.59 5.81 -7.56
C ALA A 106 -21.21 5.67 -6.89
N TRP A 107 -20.14 5.69 -7.69
CA TRP A 107 -18.77 5.36 -7.29
C TRP A 107 -18.26 6.17 -6.09
N TRP A 108 -18.75 7.40 -5.92
CA TRP A 108 -18.44 8.26 -4.78
C TRP A 108 -18.89 7.65 -3.44
N GLN A 109 -19.97 6.86 -3.43
CA GLN A 109 -20.41 6.13 -2.24
C GLN A 109 -19.38 5.06 -1.86
N GLY A 110 -18.79 4.38 -2.85
CA GLY A 110 -17.69 3.44 -2.62
C GLY A 110 -16.51 4.10 -1.96
N VAL A 111 -16.15 5.33 -2.39
CA VAL A 111 -15.10 6.10 -1.74
C VAL A 111 -15.42 6.30 -0.26
N ILE A 112 -16.59 6.87 0.06
CA ILE A 112 -16.98 7.19 1.44
C ILE A 112 -17.04 5.95 2.32
N VAL A 113 -17.75 4.91 1.87
CA VAL A 113 -17.98 3.68 2.66
C VAL A 113 -16.67 2.93 2.92
N THR A 114 -15.66 3.10 2.07
CA THR A 114 -14.36 2.42 2.24
C THR A 114 -13.33 3.25 3.01
N LEU A 115 -13.57 4.52 3.29
CA LEU A 115 -12.67 5.35 4.10
C LEU A 115 -12.35 4.72 5.47
N PRO A 116 -13.32 4.20 6.25
CA PRO A 116 -13.01 3.50 7.50
C PRO A 116 -12.01 2.36 7.31
N THR A 117 -12.24 1.51 6.30
CA THR A 117 -11.36 0.38 6.01
C THR A 117 -9.99 0.84 5.53
N ALA A 118 -9.93 1.87 4.68
CA ALA A 118 -8.69 2.44 4.20
C ALA A 118 -7.86 3.06 5.36
N ILE A 119 -8.52 3.73 6.31
CA ILE A 119 -7.88 4.27 7.52
C ILE A 119 -7.31 3.14 8.38
N ILE A 120 -8.13 2.12 8.65
CA ILE A 120 -7.72 0.97 9.47
C ILE A 120 -6.51 0.27 8.84
N LEU A 121 -6.56 -0.06 7.55
CA LEU A 121 -5.47 -0.81 6.93
C LEU A 121 -4.20 0.05 6.76
N SER A 122 -4.36 1.33 6.41
CA SER A 122 -3.24 2.14 5.94
C SER A 122 -2.57 2.98 7.01
N TYR A 123 -3.30 3.39 8.05
CA TYR A 123 -2.75 4.22 9.12
C TYR A 123 -2.58 3.42 10.41
N LEU A 124 -3.62 2.68 10.82
CA LEU A 124 -3.53 1.83 12.02
C LEU A 124 -2.71 0.57 11.75
N GLY A 125 -3.02 -0.15 10.66
CA GLY A 125 -2.36 -1.40 10.29
C GLY A 125 -0.87 -1.20 10.04
N LEU A 126 -0.49 -0.14 9.32
CA LEU A 126 0.92 0.20 9.14
C LEU A 126 1.59 0.64 10.44
N ALA A 127 0.90 1.35 11.34
CA ALA A 127 1.51 1.65 12.64
C ALA A 127 1.82 0.39 13.44
N PHE A 128 0.95 -0.63 13.43
CA PHE A 128 1.25 -1.91 14.06
C PHE A 128 2.36 -2.70 13.34
N ASP A 129 2.43 -2.67 12.01
CA ASP A 129 3.45 -3.40 11.23
C ASP A 129 4.83 -2.70 11.24
N GLU A 130 4.86 -1.38 11.33
CA GLU A 130 6.08 -0.59 11.10
C GLU A 130 6.69 -0.01 12.37
N TYR A 131 5.93 0.20 13.45
CA TYR A 131 6.46 0.85 14.66
C TYR A 131 7.63 0.08 15.28
N GLY A 132 7.57 -1.26 15.31
CA GLY A 132 8.65 -2.12 15.81
C GLY A 132 9.94 -2.04 14.98
N ASP A 133 9.81 -1.76 13.69
CA ASP A 133 10.93 -1.68 12.74
C ASP A 133 11.60 -0.30 12.66
N ALA A 134 11.04 0.70 13.36
CA ALA A 134 11.42 2.10 13.23
C ALA A 134 12.91 2.36 13.41
N HIS A 135 13.54 1.74 14.40
CA HIS A 135 14.97 1.93 14.67
C HIS A 135 15.86 1.58 13.46
N SER A 136 15.49 0.55 12.70
CA SER A 136 16.24 0.08 11.54
C SER A 136 15.93 0.86 10.27
N ASN A 137 14.66 1.28 10.09
CA ASN A 137 14.20 1.90 8.85
C ASN A 137 14.41 3.43 8.83
N LEU A 138 14.42 4.10 9.97
CA LEU A 138 14.78 5.52 10.06
C LEU A 138 16.22 5.76 9.59
N LYS A 139 17.16 4.85 9.89
CA LYS A 139 18.55 4.92 9.40
C LYS A 139 18.66 4.84 7.87
N LYS A 140 17.64 4.26 7.21
CA LYS A 140 17.54 4.15 5.75
C LYS A 140 16.84 5.37 5.12
N GLY A 141 16.44 6.37 5.92
CA GLY A 141 15.80 7.60 5.46
C GLY A 141 14.29 7.49 5.18
N VAL A 142 13.64 6.42 5.67
CA VAL A 142 12.19 6.20 5.52
C VAL A 142 11.41 7.22 6.36
N LYS A 143 10.24 7.66 5.89
CA LYS A 143 9.47 8.78 6.46
C LYS A 143 7.98 8.48 6.73
N SER A 144 7.60 7.20 6.80
CA SER A 144 6.21 6.84 7.19
C SER A 144 5.84 7.45 8.55
N LEU A 145 4.56 7.71 8.73
CA LEU A 145 4.00 8.31 9.94
C LEU A 145 4.28 7.45 11.17
N ALA A 146 4.19 6.12 11.05
CA ALA A 146 4.49 5.20 12.14
C ALA A 146 5.93 5.39 12.67
N TYR A 147 6.90 5.51 11.75
CA TYR A 147 8.29 5.78 12.11
C TYR A 147 8.47 7.18 12.70
N LYS A 148 7.70 8.17 12.24
CA LYS A 148 7.73 9.53 12.82
C LYS A 148 7.15 9.59 14.23
N VAL A 149 6.09 8.84 14.52
CA VAL A 149 5.56 8.69 15.88
C VAL A 149 6.65 8.13 16.81
N TRP A 150 7.36 7.09 16.36
CA TRP A 150 8.49 6.54 17.10
C TRP A 150 9.65 7.53 17.27
N GLU A 151 10.10 8.18 16.17
CA GLU A 151 11.24 9.12 16.17
C GLU A 151 11.00 10.31 17.10
N THR A 152 9.78 10.84 17.09
CA THR A 152 9.38 11.98 17.92
C THR A 152 9.03 11.60 19.36
N LYS A 153 9.04 10.29 19.69
CA LYS A 153 8.55 9.74 20.96
C LYS A 153 7.11 10.15 21.27
N PHE A 154 6.30 10.36 20.23
CA PHE A 154 4.88 10.61 20.39
C PHE A 154 4.19 9.34 20.88
N ASP A 155 3.15 9.50 21.70
CA ASP A 155 2.44 8.37 22.29
C ASP A 155 1.70 7.55 21.22
N LEU A 156 2.09 6.28 21.07
CA LEU A 156 1.51 5.40 20.07
C LEU A 156 0.03 5.11 20.36
N ALA A 157 -0.37 5.00 21.63
CA ALA A 157 -1.75 4.74 21.99
C ALA A 157 -2.64 5.93 21.59
N LEU A 158 -2.18 7.16 21.80
CA LEU A 158 -2.86 8.38 21.37
C LEU A 158 -2.95 8.48 19.85
N TYR A 159 -1.89 8.12 19.12
CA TYR A 159 -1.93 8.03 17.65
C TYR A 159 -3.01 7.03 17.18
N ILE A 160 -3.04 5.84 17.77
CA ILE A 160 -4.03 4.80 17.45
C ILE A 160 -5.45 5.30 17.78
N LEU A 161 -5.64 5.88 18.96
CA LEU A 161 -6.92 6.44 19.39
C LEU A 161 -7.41 7.54 18.45
N ALA A 162 -6.52 8.42 17.97
CA ALA A 162 -6.88 9.47 17.03
C ALA A 162 -7.45 8.89 15.72
N TRP A 163 -6.82 7.86 15.15
CA TRP A 163 -7.34 7.21 13.94
C TRP A 163 -8.61 6.39 14.20
N LEU A 164 -8.75 5.74 15.36
CA LEU A 164 -9.99 5.06 15.73
C LEU A 164 -11.15 6.05 15.90
N LEU A 165 -10.90 7.23 16.46
CA LEU A 165 -11.89 8.30 16.53
C LEU A 165 -12.29 8.77 15.14
N MET A 166 -11.32 8.94 14.23
CA MET A 166 -11.62 9.27 12.83
C MET A 166 -12.52 8.21 12.19
N VAL A 167 -12.22 6.93 12.38
CA VAL A 167 -13.05 5.81 11.89
C VAL A 167 -14.46 5.85 12.47
N TYR A 168 -14.61 6.18 13.76
CA TYR A 168 -15.91 6.22 14.44
C TYR A 168 -16.80 7.39 13.99
N VAL A 169 -16.20 8.50 13.57
CA VAL A 169 -16.92 9.70 13.12
C VAL A 169 -17.44 9.57 11.67
N PHE A 170 -16.84 8.69 10.86
CA PHE A 170 -17.29 8.36 9.51
C PHE A 170 -18.45 7.36 9.51
#